data_AF-A0A3D3S5N6-F1
#
_entry.id   AF-A0A3D3S5N6-F1
#
_cell.length_a   1.000
_cell.length_b   1.000
_cell.length_c   1.000
_cell.angle_alpha   90.00
_cell.angle_beta   90.00
_cell.angle_gamma   90.00
#
_symmetry.space_group_name_H-M   'P 1'
#
loop_
_entity.id
_entity.type
_entity.pdbx_description
1 polymer ?
#
loop_
_entity_poly.entity_id
_entity_poly.type
_entity_poly.pdbx_seq_one_letter_code
_entity_poly.pdbx_strand_id
1 'polypeptide(L)' 'GYGFLSENAQFAESVEQSGFVFIGPRADTIRRMGDKLEAIALMKELGVPTVPGSGGPLGENDAENQRIAASIG' A
#
# COMPACT_ATOMS: atom_id res chain seq x y z
N GLY A 1 2.40 -1.36 -18.33
CA GLY A 1 0.97 -1.59 -18.65
C GLY A 1 0.16 -1.42 -17.38
N TYR A 2 -1.07 -1.95 -17.34
CA TYR A 2 -1.92 -1.95 -16.14
C TYR A 2 -2.54 -3.34 -15.94
N GLY A 3 -2.93 -3.68 -14.71
CA GLY A 3 -3.39 -5.02 -14.35
C GLY A 3 -2.31 -6.09 -14.46
N PHE A 4 -2.69 -7.36 -14.30
CA PHE A 4 -1.79 -8.52 -14.33
C PHE A 4 -0.58 -8.33 -13.40
N LEU A 5 0.63 -8.25 -13.95
CA LEU A 5 1.89 -8.21 -13.21
C LEU A 5 2.48 -6.79 -13.08
N SER A 6 1.73 -5.76 -13.50
CA SER A 6 2.21 -4.37 -13.48
C SER A 6 2.55 -3.85 -12.07
N GLU A 7 1.93 -4.42 -11.04
CA GLU A 7 2.13 -4.08 -9.63
C GLU A 7 2.74 -5.27 -8.84
N ASN A 8 3.35 -6.25 -9.52
CA ASN A 8 3.97 -7.38 -8.87
C ASN A 8 5.48 -7.13 -8.66
N ALA A 9 5.87 -6.88 -7.41
CA ALA A 9 7.27 -6.58 -7.05
C ALA A 9 8.24 -7.72 -7.40
N GLN A 10 7.84 -8.97 -7.18
CA GLN A 10 8.67 -10.13 -7.48
C GLN A 10 8.92 -10.29 -8.98
N PHE A 11 7.91 -9.97 -9.80
CA PHE A 11 8.04 -9.97 -11.25
C PHE A 11 8.99 -8.87 -11.73
N ALA A 12 8.84 -7.63 -11.22
CA ALA A 12 9.76 -6.54 -11.55
C ALA A 12 11.21 -6.89 -11.19
N GLU A 13 11.43 -7.44 -9.99
CA GLU A 13 12.76 -7.89 -9.54
C GLU A 13 13.32 -9.01 -10.43
N SER A 14 12.49 -9.99 -10.81
CA SER A 14 12.90 -11.08 -11.72
C SER A 14 13.29 -10.56 -13.11
N VAL A 15 12.57 -9.55 -13.64
CA VAL A 15 12.86 -8.93 -14.94
C VAL A 15 14.21 -8.24 -14.91
N GLU A 16 14.47 -7.43 -13.89
CA GLU A 16 15.74 -6.72 -13.70
C GLU A 16 16.91 -7.70 -13.51
N GLN A 17 16.73 -8.74 -12.68
CA GLN A 17 17.75 -9.78 -12.46
C GLN A 17 18.06 -10.60 -13.72
N SER A 18 17.11 -10.69 -14.66
CA SER A 18 17.29 -11.36 -15.95
C SER A 18 18.03 -10.48 -16.98
N GLY A 19 18.44 -9.26 -16.60
CA GLY A 19 19.13 -8.31 -17.48
C GLY A 19 18.20 -7.50 -18.38
N PHE A 20 16.89 -7.58 -18.16
CA PHE A 20 15.91 -6.76 -18.87
C PHE A 20 15.56 -5.51 -18.06
N VAL A 21 15.11 -4.47 -18.75
CA VAL A 21 14.58 -3.27 -18.09
C VAL A 21 13.11 -3.48 -17.79
N PHE A 22 12.73 -3.42 -16.52
CA PHE A 22 11.33 -3.28 -16.13
C PHE A 22 10.89 -1.82 -16.32
N ILE A 23 9.94 -1.57 -17.22
CA ILE A 23 9.40 -0.22 -17.44
C ILE A 23 8.34 0.07 -16.36
N GLY A 24 8.80 0.59 -15.23
CA GLY A 24 7.98 0.91 -14.06
C GLY A 24 8.81 1.34 -12.85
N PRO A 25 8.19 1.46 -11.67
CA PRO A 25 8.91 1.72 -10.42
C PRO A 25 9.76 0.51 -9.99
N ARG A 26 10.73 0.75 -9.09
CA ARG A 26 11.58 -0.32 -8.53
C ARG A 26 10.75 -1.31 -7.72
N ALA A 27 11.20 -2.57 -7.63
CA ALA A 27 10.53 -3.61 -6.87
C ALA A 27 10.27 -3.25 -5.39
N ASP A 28 11.19 -2.55 -4.73
CA ASP A 28 10.99 -2.04 -3.36
C ASP A 28 9.84 -1.02 -3.28
N THR A 29 9.78 -0.10 -4.24
CA THR A 29 8.69 0.87 -4.34
C THR A 29 7.35 0.17 -4.56
N ILE A 30 7.31 -0.86 -5.42
CA ILE A 30 6.09 -1.64 -5.64
C ILE A 30 5.64 -2.34 -4.34
N ARG A 31 6.57 -2.93 -3.58
CA ARG A 31 6.26 -3.56 -2.27
C ARG A 31 5.60 -2.56 -1.32
N ARG A 32 6.26 -1.43 -1.09
CA ARG A 32 5.82 -0.41 -0.10
C ARG A 32 4.50 0.26 -0.49
N MET A 33 4.24 0.37 -1.80
CA MET A 33 3.04 1.03 -2.31
C MET A 33 1.89 0.05 -2.60
N GLY A 34 2.16 -1.25 -2.70
CA GLY A 34 1.17 -2.29 -2.95
C GLY A 34 0.31 -2.61 -1.72
N ASP A 35 0.86 -2.42 -0.52
CA ASP A 35 0.08 -2.45 0.72
C ASP A 35 -0.48 -1.05 1.01
N LYS A 36 -1.81 -0.95 1.04
CA LYS A 36 -2.52 0.32 1.25
C LYS A 36 -2.28 0.91 2.64
N LEU A 37 -2.13 0.08 3.66
CA LEU A 37 -1.87 0.52 5.03
C LEU A 37 -0.43 1.04 5.14
N GLU A 38 0.53 0.30 4.60
CA GLU A 38 1.93 0.72 4.56
C GLU A 38 2.10 2.02 3.76
N ALA A 39 1.43 2.14 2.61
CA ALA A 39 1.42 3.35 1.80
C ALA A 39 0.87 4.56 2.58
N ILE A 40 -0.26 4.41 3.29
CA ILE A 40 -0.82 5.49 4.12
C ILE A 40 0.11 5.86 5.26
N ALA A 41 0.73 4.88 5.93
CA ALA A 41 1.69 5.11 7.00
C ALA A 41 2.91 5.91 6.50
N LEU A 42 3.46 5.52 5.35
CA LEU A 42 4.55 6.21 4.70
C LEU A 42 4.19 7.66 4.32
N MET A 43 3.00 7.87 3.74
CA MET A 43 2.55 9.22 3.40
C MET A 43 2.44 10.12 4.64
N LYS A 44 1.92 9.59 5.75
CA LYS A 44 1.87 10.32 7.03
C LYS A 44 3.26 10.64 7.57
N GLU A 45 4.19 9.68 7.53
CA GLU A 45 5.59 9.88 7.95
C GLU A 45 6.26 11.01 7.16
N LEU A 46 5.98 11.09 5.85
CA LEU A 46 6.49 12.13 4.96
C LEU A 46 5.73 13.46 5.08
N GLY A 47 4.78 13.59 6.01
CA GLY A 47 3.99 14.81 6.20
C GLY A 47 2.98 15.08 5.07
N VAL A 48 2.69 14.08 4.24
CA VAL A 48 1.67 14.18 3.19
C VAL A 48 0.28 14.04 3.83
N PRO A 49 -0.65 14.98 3.62
CA PRO A 49 -2.00 14.86 4.14
C PRO A 49 -2.72 13.61 3.62
N THR A 50 -3.27 12.80 4.53
CA THR A 50 -4.04 11.60 4.22
C THR A 50 -5.46 11.72 4.75
N VAL A 51 -6.41 11.03 4.11
CA VAL A 51 -7.79 10.97 4.60
C VAL A 51 -7.84 10.27 5.98
N PRO A 52 -8.54 10.83 6.97
CA PRO A 52 -8.79 10.16 8.25
C PRO A 52 -9.46 8.80 8.04
N GLY A 53 -9.04 7.80 8.79
CA GLY A 53 -9.52 6.43 8.64
C GLY A 53 -9.22 5.61 9.89
N SER A 54 -9.46 4.31 9.83
CA SER A 54 -9.36 3.37 10.96
C SER A 54 -7.98 3.28 11.62
N GLY A 55 -6.92 3.81 10.98
CA GLY A 55 -5.55 3.73 11.49
C GLY A 55 -4.90 2.35 11.35
N GLY A 56 -5.61 1.38 10.78
CA GLY A 56 -5.16 0.00 10.62
C GLY A 56 -6.27 -0.88 10.00
N PRO A 57 -6.04 -2.19 9.87
CA PRO A 57 -7.06 -3.12 9.41
C PRO A 57 -8.19 -3.21 10.45
N LEU A 58 -9.42 -3.42 9.98
CA LEU A 58 -10.56 -3.67 10.86
C LEU A 58 -10.62 -5.15 11.21
N GLY A 59 -11.05 -5.45 12.44
CA GLY A 59 -11.36 -6.80 12.88
C GLY A 59 -12.85 -7.14 12.69
N GLU A 60 -13.26 -8.29 13.22
CA GLU A 60 -14.67 -8.75 13.20
C GLU A 60 -15.49 -8.25 14.39
N ASN A 61 -14.90 -7.45 15.29
CA ASN A 61 -15.61 -6.93 16.46
C ASN A 61 -16.41 -5.67 16.10
N ASP A 62 -17.71 -5.84 15.92
CA ASP A 62 -18.62 -4.75 15.58
C ASP A 62 -18.58 -3.58 16.59
N ALA A 63 -18.49 -3.87 17.90
CA ALA A 63 -18.45 -2.82 18.92
C ALA A 63 -17.15 -2.01 18.88
N GLU A 64 -16.05 -2.60 18.43
CA GLU A 64 -14.80 -1.88 18.18
C GLU A 64 -14.87 -1.07 16.89
N ASN A 65 -15.37 -1.67 15.80
CA ASN A 65 -15.52 -1.00 14.51
C ASN A 65 -16.45 0.23 14.60
N GLN A 66 -17.53 0.14 15.38
CA GLN A 66 -18.42 1.28 15.64
C GLN A 66 -17.75 2.41 16.43
N ARG A 67 -16.90 2.08 17.41
CA ARG A 67 -16.11 3.08 18.15
C ARG A 67 -15.11 3.80 17.25
N ILE A 68 -14.46 3.05 16.34
CA ILE A 68 -13.55 3.62 15.34
C ILE A 68 -14.31 4.52 14.37
N ALA A 69 -15.48 4.10 13.88
CA ALA A 69 -16.31 4.93 13.00
C ALA A 69 -16.67 6.27 13.68
N ALA A 70 -17.12 6.22 14.93
CA ALA A 70 -17.49 7.43 15.69
C ALA A 70 -16.32 8.39 15.95
N SER A 71 -15.06 7.92 15.96
CA SER A 71 -13.89 8.80 16.14
C SER A 71 -13.45 9.52 14.86
N ILE A 72 -13.88 9.02 13.69
CA ILE A 72 -13.53 9.56 12.38
C ILE A 72 -14.56 10.61 11.94
N GLY A 73 -15.83 10.43 12.31
CA GLY A 73 -16.94 11.34 11.98
C GLY A 73 -18.13 10.63 11.38
#